data_AF-A0A349KJK7-F1
#
_entry.id   AF-A0A349KJK7-F1
#
_cell.length_a   1.000
_cell.length_b   1.000
_cell.length_c   1.000
_cell.angle_alpha   90.00
_cell.angle_beta   90.00
_cell.angle_gamma   90.00
#
_symmetry.space_group_name_H-M   'P 1'
#
loop_
_entity.id
_entity.type
_entity.pdbx_description
1 polymer ?
#
loop_
_entity_poly.entity_id
_entity_poly.type
_entity_poly.pdbx_seq_one_letter_code
_entity_poly.pdbx_strand_id
1 'polypeptide(L)'
;PRMVAVQAEGCAPIVKAFDEGTRHAEPWADASTIASGIRVPAAVGDFLILDAVRESGGFAVAVSDDAINAAHQECAKTEGILLCPEGAATLAALIQELASGRIRSDEQVMLFNCATGLKYPMPSVHHNIDLGKPIDYDFIRNC
;
A
#
# COMPACT_ATOMS: atom_id res chain seq x y z
N PRO A 1 -2.61 16.50 -13.14
CA PRO A 1 -3.42 15.82 -12.10
C PRO A 1 -2.83 16.17 -10.73
N ARG A 2 -3.61 16.10 -9.65
CA ARG A 2 -3.06 16.18 -8.29
C ARG A 2 -2.22 14.93 -8.03
N MET A 3 -0.98 15.08 -7.54
CA MET A 3 -0.12 13.96 -7.19
C MET A 3 -0.24 13.66 -5.70
N VAL A 4 -0.50 12.41 -5.34
CA VAL A 4 -0.62 11.99 -3.94
C VAL A 4 0.54 11.08 -3.58
N ALA A 5 1.34 11.50 -2.59
CA ALA A 5 2.40 10.65 -2.03
C ALA A 5 1.84 9.85 -0.85
N VAL A 6 1.85 8.52 -0.97
CA VAL A 6 1.35 7.62 0.08
C VAL A 6 2.51 6.90 0.73
N GLN A 7 2.57 6.91 2.05
CA GLN A 7 3.56 6.16 2.83
C GLN A 7 2.87 5.33 3.93
N ALA A 8 3.58 4.34 4.46
CA ALA A 8 3.12 3.64 5.67
C ALA A 8 3.45 4.48 6.91
N GLU A 9 2.59 4.47 7.93
CA GLU A 9 2.80 5.21 9.19
C GLU A 9 4.16 4.92 9.85
N GLY A 10 4.62 3.66 9.79
CA GLY A 10 5.91 3.26 10.35
C GLY A 10 7.12 3.64 9.49
N CYS A 11 6.94 4.30 8.35
CA CYS A 11 8.01 4.84 7.50
C CYS A 11 7.49 6.00 6.62
N ALA A 12 7.21 7.16 7.21
CA ALA A 12 6.56 8.29 6.53
C ALA A 12 7.40 9.60 6.44
N PRO A 13 8.68 9.57 6.01
CA PRO A 13 9.53 10.76 5.98
C PRO A 13 9.04 11.87 5.03
N ILE A 14 8.44 11.53 3.88
CA ILE A 14 7.89 12.50 2.92
C ILE A 14 6.63 13.15 3.47
N VAL A 15 5.76 12.39 4.14
CA VAL A 15 4.55 12.94 4.78
C VAL A 15 4.95 13.98 5.82
N LYS A 16 5.88 13.63 6.71
CA LYS A 16 6.41 14.55 7.72
C LYS A 16 7.01 15.81 7.10
N ALA A 17 7.89 15.66 6.10
CA ALA A 17 8.52 16.79 5.43
C ALA A 17 7.52 17.68 4.66
N PHE A 18 6.47 17.06 4.10
CA PHE A 18 5.40 17.79 3.42
C PHE A 18 4.65 18.69 4.42
N ASP A 19 4.24 18.12 5.56
CA ASP A 19 3.50 18.82 6.62
C ASP A 19 4.33 19.90 7.31
N GLU A 20 5.63 19.66 7.52
CA GLU A 20 6.58 20.63 8.09
C GLU A 20 6.99 21.73 7.09
N GLY A 21 6.61 21.60 5.81
CA GLY A 21 6.95 22.56 4.77
C GLY A 21 8.43 22.55 4.39
N THR A 22 9.18 21.50 4.75
CA THR A 22 10.61 21.39 4.43
C THR A 22 10.81 20.91 3.00
N ARG A 23 11.93 21.29 2.39
CA ARG A 23 12.27 20.84 1.02
C ARG A 23 12.92 19.45 0.99
N HIS A 24 13.47 19.02 2.12
CA HIS A 24 14.11 17.73 2.28
C HIS A 24 13.51 16.99 3.48
N ALA A 25 13.47 15.68 3.40
CA ALA A 25 12.97 14.81 4.44
C ALA A 25 14.10 14.30 5.33
N GLU A 26 13.94 14.48 6.62
CA GLU A 26 14.84 13.86 7.59
C GLU A 26 14.68 12.33 7.56
N PRO A 27 15.78 11.56 7.70
CA PRO A 27 15.71 10.11 7.76
C PRO A 27 14.75 9.60 8.84
N TRP A 28 13.91 8.64 8.47
CA TRP A 28 13.00 7.99 9.40
C TRP A 28 13.72 6.94 10.26
N ALA A 29 13.71 7.11 11.58
CA ALA A 29 14.29 6.13 12.50
C ALA A 29 13.39 4.89 12.63
N ASP A 30 14.01 3.73 12.82
CA ASP A 30 13.33 2.45 13.11
C ASP A 30 12.19 2.10 12.14
N ALA A 31 12.39 2.39 10.85
CA ALA A 31 11.39 2.21 9.81
C ALA A 31 10.86 0.76 9.75
N SER A 32 9.54 0.61 9.90
CA SER A 32 8.84 -0.67 9.91
C SER A 32 7.52 -0.57 9.16
N THR A 33 7.28 -1.52 8.26
CA THR A 33 6.00 -1.70 7.57
C THR A 33 5.98 -3.03 6.84
N ILE A 34 4.79 -3.61 6.63
CA ILE A 34 4.59 -4.73 5.71
C ILE A 34 4.92 -4.38 4.24
N ALA A 35 4.84 -3.10 3.86
CA ALA A 35 5.08 -2.61 2.51
C ALA A 35 6.56 -2.31 2.26
N SER A 36 7.33 -3.39 2.05
CA SER A 36 8.80 -3.34 1.94
C SER A 36 9.32 -2.43 0.82
N GLY A 37 8.56 -2.26 -0.27
CA GLY A 37 8.92 -1.41 -1.41
C GLY A 37 8.79 0.09 -1.14
N ILE A 38 8.04 0.50 -0.11
CA ILE A 38 7.96 1.88 0.38
C ILE A 38 8.56 2.07 1.78
N ARG A 39 9.21 1.04 2.34
CA ARG A 39 10.02 1.14 3.57
C ARG A 39 11.35 1.81 3.28
N VAL A 40 11.30 3.06 2.85
CA VAL A 40 12.44 3.88 2.44
C VAL A 40 12.62 5.04 3.44
N PRO A 41 13.45 4.87 4.48
CA PRO A 41 13.60 5.88 5.53
C PRO A 41 14.27 7.17 5.05
N ALA A 42 15.11 7.10 4.01
CA ALA A 42 15.74 8.26 3.39
C ALA A 42 15.69 8.11 1.87
N ALA A 43 14.84 8.87 1.19
CA ALA A 43 14.69 8.82 -0.25
C ALA A 43 15.75 9.71 -0.93
N VAL A 44 16.50 9.16 -1.90
CA VAL A 44 17.53 9.90 -2.66
C VAL A 44 16.94 11.10 -3.41
N GLY A 45 15.68 11.00 -3.83
CA GLY A 45 14.95 12.05 -4.57
C GLY A 45 13.83 12.70 -3.76
N ASP A 46 13.96 12.79 -2.43
CA ASP A 46 12.95 13.38 -1.53
C ASP A 46 12.43 14.75 -2.00
N PHE A 47 13.34 15.64 -2.39
CA PHE A 47 13.02 16.97 -2.89
C PHE A 47 12.21 16.93 -4.19
N LEU A 48 12.49 15.99 -5.10
CA LEU A 48 11.73 15.83 -6.34
C LEU A 48 10.30 15.38 -6.05
N ILE A 49 10.13 14.49 -5.07
CA ILE A 49 8.81 14.02 -4.64
C ILE A 49 8.02 15.19 -4.02
N LEU A 50 8.64 15.92 -3.08
CA LEU A 50 8.01 17.04 -2.39
C LEU A 50 7.65 18.18 -3.37
N ASP A 51 8.56 18.53 -4.27
CA ASP A 51 8.33 19.55 -5.31
C ASP A 51 7.15 19.11 -6.20
N ALA A 52 7.13 17.87 -6.71
CA ALA A 52 6.05 17.38 -7.57
C ALA A 52 4.68 17.34 -6.86
N VAL A 53 4.62 16.92 -5.59
CA VAL A 53 3.37 16.91 -4.80
C VAL A 53 2.86 18.34 -4.62
N ARG A 54 3.73 19.29 -4.27
CA ARG A 54 3.36 20.71 -4.05
C ARG A 54 2.93 21.40 -5.35
N GLU A 55 3.73 21.28 -6.41
CA GLU A 55 3.47 21.90 -7.72
C GLU A 55 2.16 21.40 -8.34
N SER A 56 1.79 20.14 -8.10
CA SER A 56 0.54 19.57 -8.59
C SER A 56 -0.71 19.97 -7.79
N GLY A 57 -0.57 20.71 -6.68
CA GLY A 57 -1.66 20.96 -5.72
C GLY A 57 -2.15 19.68 -5.02
N GLY A 58 -1.26 18.68 -4.91
CA GLY A 58 -1.49 17.40 -4.29
C GLY A 58 -1.28 17.42 -2.78
N PHE A 59 -1.10 16.23 -2.20
CA PHE A 59 -0.82 16.07 -0.78
C PHE A 59 -0.02 14.80 -0.49
N ALA A 60 0.59 14.72 0.68
CA ALA A 60 1.16 13.50 1.21
C ALA A 60 0.26 12.93 2.31
N VAL A 61 0.22 11.60 2.45
CA VAL A 61 -0.60 10.92 3.46
C VAL A 61 0.07 9.63 3.93
N ALA A 62 -0.06 9.33 5.22
CA ALA A 62 0.34 8.06 5.81
C ALA A 62 -0.89 7.16 6.04
N VAL A 63 -0.72 5.85 5.88
CA VAL A 63 -1.73 4.83 6.18
C VAL A 63 -1.13 3.72 7.06
N SER A 64 -1.94 3.13 7.93
CA SER A 64 -1.50 2.05 8.81
C SER A 64 -1.30 0.73 8.06
N ASP A 65 -0.43 -0.15 8.56
CA ASP A 65 -0.26 -1.49 8.00
C ASP A 65 -1.55 -2.32 8.02
N ASP A 66 -2.40 -2.11 9.04
CA ASP A 66 -3.72 -2.75 9.11
C ASP A 66 -4.63 -2.29 7.97
N ALA A 67 -4.63 -1.00 7.64
CA ALA A 67 -5.39 -0.46 6.51
C ALA A 67 -4.82 -0.97 5.16
N ILE A 68 -3.51 -1.05 5.03
CA ILE A 68 -2.84 -1.63 3.85
C ILE A 68 -3.29 -3.09 3.67
N ASN A 69 -3.26 -3.90 4.73
CA ASN A 69 -3.66 -5.30 4.66
C ASN A 69 -5.17 -5.45 4.37
N ALA A 70 -6.01 -4.63 4.97
CA ALA A 70 -7.45 -4.63 4.69
C ALA A 70 -7.73 -4.32 3.21
N ALA A 71 -7.13 -3.25 2.67
CA ALA A 71 -7.28 -2.86 1.27
C ALA A 71 -6.73 -3.94 0.31
N HIS A 72 -5.61 -4.57 0.65
CA HIS A 72 -5.04 -5.68 -0.12
C HIS A 72 -6.04 -6.85 -0.21
N GLN A 73 -6.59 -7.29 0.92
CA GLN A 73 -7.55 -8.40 0.98
C GLN A 73 -8.87 -8.07 0.27
N GLU A 74 -9.36 -6.84 0.44
CA GLU A 74 -10.59 -6.37 -0.19
C GLU A 74 -10.46 -6.39 -1.72
N CYS A 75 -9.39 -5.79 -2.27
CA CYS A 75 -9.15 -5.73 -3.71
C CYS A 75 -9.00 -7.13 -4.32
N ALA A 76 -8.27 -8.03 -3.66
CA ALA A 76 -8.13 -9.40 -4.12
C ALA A 76 -9.47 -10.15 -4.20
N LYS A 77 -10.37 -9.91 -3.23
CA LYS A 77 -11.68 -10.59 -3.15
C LYS A 77 -12.74 -10.00 -4.08
N THR A 78 -12.72 -8.68 -4.27
CA THR A 78 -13.78 -7.94 -4.99
C THR A 78 -13.44 -7.71 -6.46
N GLU A 79 -12.18 -7.37 -6.75
CA GLU A 79 -11.71 -7.04 -8.11
C GLU A 79 -10.90 -8.17 -8.74
N GLY A 80 -10.50 -9.19 -7.97
CA GLY A 80 -9.65 -10.28 -8.46
C GLY A 80 -8.21 -9.83 -8.75
N ILE A 81 -7.78 -8.68 -8.23
CA ILE A 81 -6.45 -8.12 -8.44
C ILE A 81 -5.61 -8.30 -7.17
N LEU A 82 -4.51 -9.05 -7.31
CA LEU A 82 -3.54 -9.23 -6.23
C LEU A 82 -2.49 -8.11 -6.26
N LEU A 83 -2.80 -7.00 -5.59
CA LEU A 83 -1.90 -5.86 -5.41
C LEU A 83 -0.64 -6.26 -4.64
N CYS A 84 0.47 -5.54 -4.83
CA CYS A 84 1.51 -5.54 -3.80
C CYS A 84 1.07 -4.67 -2.61
N PRO A 85 1.65 -4.83 -1.40
CA PRO A 85 1.33 -3.98 -0.25
C PRO A 85 1.46 -2.47 -0.54
N GLU A 86 2.42 -2.05 -1.38
CA GLU A 86 2.56 -0.64 -1.77
C GLU A 86 1.40 -0.15 -2.64
N GLY A 87 0.94 -1.00 -3.57
CA GLY A 87 -0.27 -0.74 -4.36
C GLY A 87 -1.50 -0.69 -3.46
N ALA A 88 -1.61 -1.62 -2.52
CA ALA A 88 -2.68 -1.62 -1.53
C ALA A 88 -2.67 -0.39 -0.61
N ALA A 89 -1.49 0.17 -0.31
CA ALA A 89 -1.39 1.44 0.42
C ALA A 89 -2.08 2.58 -0.34
N THR A 90 -1.98 2.63 -1.67
CA THR A 90 -2.69 3.64 -2.46
C THR A 90 -4.22 3.48 -2.40
N LEU A 91 -4.72 2.24 -2.34
CA LEU A 91 -6.15 1.97 -2.15
C LEU A 91 -6.60 2.33 -0.73
N ALA A 92 -5.81 1.98 0.28
CA ALA A 92 -6.07 2.38 1.66
C ALA A 92 -6.15 3.91 1.80
N ALA A 93 -5.23 4.64 1.15
CA ALA A 93 -5.26 6.10 1.12
C ALA A 93 -6.49 6.64 0.38
N LEU A 94 -6.91 6.02 -0.73
CA LEU A 94 -8.14 6.43 -1.41
C LEU A 94 -9.37 6.26 -0.50
N ILE A 95 -9.49 5.12 0.19
CA ILE A 95 -10.59 4.87 1.14
C ILE A 95 -10.60 5.92 2.26
N GLN A 96 -9.43 6.19 2.86
CA GLN A 96 -9.27 7.19 3.91
C GLN A 96 -9.65 8.60 3.43
N GLU A 97 -9.19 8.99 2.23
CA GLU A 97 -9.36 10.37 1.75
C GLU A 97 -10.72 10.62 1.06
N LEU A 98 -11.42 9.57 0.64
CA LEU A 98 -12.85 9.64 0.35
C LEU A 98 -13.65 9.89 1.63
N ALA A 99 -13.32 9.19 2.72
CA ALA A 99 -14.00 9.38 4.01
C ALA A 99 -13.73 10.77 4.61
N SER A 100 -12.50 11.30 4.45
CA SER A 100 -12.14 12.65 4.89
C SER A 100 -12.74 13.76 4.03
N GLY A 101 -13.18 13.44 2.80
CA GLY A 101 -13.66 14.40 1.81
C GLY A 101 -12.55 15.16 1.06
N ARG A 102 -11.27 14.82 1.28
CA ARG A 102 -10.12 15.40 0.56
C ARG A 102 -10.07 14.96 -0.91
N ILE A 103 -10.64 13.80 -1.20
CA ILE A 103 -10.98 13.31 -2.54
C ILE A 103 -12.51 13.21 -2.61
N ARG A 104 -13.13 13.81 -3.63
CA ARG A 104 -14.58 13.70 -3.84
C ARG A 104 -14.93 12.42 -4.60
N SER A 105 -16.14 11.92 -4.37
CA SER A 105 -16.65 10.69 -5.01
C SER A 105 -16.83 10.78 -6.52
N ASP A 106 -16.79 11.99 -7.10
CA ASP A 106 -16.89 12.24 -8.54
C ASP A 106 -15.52 12.41 -9.22
N GLU A 107 -14.41 12.34 -8.47
CA GLU A 107 -13.06 12.43 -9.01
C GLU A 107 -12.61 11.12 -9.66
N GLN A 108 -11.84 11.22 -10.74
CA GLN A 108 -11.16 10.08 -11.36
C GLN A 108 -9.77 9.93 -10.74
N VAL A 109 -9.52 8.76 -10.14
CA VAL A 109 -8.27 8.46 -9.43
C VAL A 109 -7.54 7.31 -10.11
N MET A 110 -6.23 7.45 -10.30
CA MET A 110 -5.35 6.39 -10.78
C MET A 110 -4.47 5.89 -9.63
N LEU A 111 -4.55 4.60 -9.34
CA LEU A 111 -3.74 3.93 -8.32
C LEU A 111 -2.55 3.23 -8.98
N PHE A 112 -1.34 3.52 -8.51
CA PHE A 112 -0.12 2.94 -9.05
C PHE A 112 0.26 1.66 -8.28
N ASN A 113 -0.08 0.51 -8.85
CA ASN A 113 0.42 -0.78 -8.37
C ASN A 113 1.76 -1.13 -9.03
N CYS A 114 2.86 -0.79 -8.37
CA CYS A 114 4.20 -0.88 -8.94
C CYS A 114 4.81 -2.30 -8.97
N ALA A 115 4.15 -3.29 -8.37
CA ALA A 115 4.60 -4.68 -8.37
C ALA A 115 3.43 -5.68 -8.28
N THR A 116 3.70 -6.94 -8.59
CA THR A 116 2.76 -8.03 -8.31
C THR A 116 2.79 -8.39 -6.82
N GLY A 117 1.63 -8.71 -6.23
CA GLY A 117 1.56 -9.23 -4.86
C GLY A 117 2.30 -10.56 -4.67
N LEU A 118 2.59 -11.30 -5.75
CA LEU A 118 3.40 -12.52 -5.70
C LEU A 118 4.86 -12.30 -5.24
N LYS A 119 5.33 -11.04 -5.18
CA LYS A 119 6.65 -10.72 -4.62
C LYS A 119 6.69 -10.80 -3.09
N TYR A 120 5.54 -10.90 -2.43
CA TYR A 120 5.42 -10.94 -0.98
C TYR A 120 5.04 -12.34 -0.49
N PRO A 121 5.49 -12.74 0.71
CA PRO A 121 5.05 -13.98 1.32
C PRO A 121 3.53 -13.98 1.43
N MET A 122 2.89 -14.95 0.79
CA MET A 122 1.46 -15.17 0.97
C MET A 122 1.28 -16.21 2.06
N PRO A 123 0.41 -15.97 3.06
CA PRO A 123 0.03 -17.01 3.99
C PRO A 123 -0.63 -18.13 3.18
N SER A 124 0.08 -19.23 3.02
CA SER A 124 -0.48 -20.40 2.39
C SER A 124 -1.20 -21.24 3.43
N VAL A 125 -2.51 -21.38 3.29
CA VAL A 125 -3.28 -22.44 3.95
C VAL A 125 -3.26 -23.73 3.12
N HIS A 126 -2.18 -23.96 2.36
CA HIS A 126 -2.11 -25.12 1.48
C HIS A 126 -2.33 -26.39 2.31
N HIS A 127 -3.43 -27.05 1.99
CA HIS A 127 -3.72 -28.37 2.47
C HIS A 127 -2.76 -29.35 1.80
N ASN A 128 -2.11 -30.19 2.61
CA ASN A 128 -1.20 -31.20 2.09
C ASN A 128 -1.99 -32.46 1.72
N ILE A 129 -1.82 -32.93 0.49
CA ILE A 129 -2.37 -34.21 0.03
C ILE A 129 -1.22 -35.23 0.01
N ASP A 130 -1.41 -36.35 0.71
CA ASP A 130 -0.47 -37.47 0.73
C ASP A 130 -0.68 -38.35 -0.52
N LEU A 131 0.20 -38.22 -1.51
CA LEU A 131 0.14 -38.97 -2.77
C LEU A 131 0.33 -40.49 -2.60
N GLY A 132 0.80 -40.95 -1.44
CA GLY A 132 0.94 -42.37 -1.11
C GLY A 132 -0.35 -43.02 -0.59
N LYS A 133 -1.41 -42.23 -0.36
CA LYS A 133 -2.71 -42.70 0.13
C LYS A 133 -3.79 -42.52 -0.92
N PRO A 134 -4.91 -43.29 -0.82
CA PRO A 134 -6.10 -43.00 -1.62
C PRO A 134 -6.53 -41.53 -1.45
N ILE A 135 -6.95 -40.91 -2.54
CA ILE A 135 -7.38 -39.50 -2.56
C ILE A 135 -8.64 -39.35 -1.71
N ASP A 136 -8.59 -38.49 -0.70
CA ASP A 136 -9.74 -38.08 0.11
C ASP A 136 -10.48 -36.93 -0.59
N TYR A 137 -11.51 -37.28 -1.37
CA TYR A 137 -12.32 -36.31 -2.11
C TYR A 137 -13.21 -35.45 -1.21
N ASP A 138 -13.55 -35.94 -0.01
CA ASP A 138 -14.36 -35.19 0.94
C ASP A 138 -13.51 -34.11 1.63
N PHE A 139 -12.25 -34.41 1.94
CA PHE A 139 -11.28 -33.40 2.36
C PHE A 139 -11.12 -32.29 1.31
N ILE A 140 -10.86 -32.66 0.04
CA ILE A 140 -10.67 -31.67 -1.05
C ILE A 140 -11.89 -30.77 -1.23
N ARG A 141 -13.12 -31.29 -1.07
CA ARG A 141 -14.35 -30.51 -1.25
C ARG A 141 -14.58 -29.46 -0.15
N ASN A 142 -14.01 -29.69 1.04
CA ASN A 142 -14.23 -28.84 2.22
C ASN A 142 -13.07 -27.89 2.52
N CYS A 143 -12.05 -27.88 1.66
CA CYS A 143 -10.91 -26.97 1.68
C CYS A 143 -11.20 -25.64 0.95
#